data_AF-A0A836RG72-F1
#
_entry.id   AF-A0A836RG72-F1
#
_cell.length_a   1.000
_cell.length_b   1.000
_cell.length_c   1.000
_cell.angle_alpha   90.00
_cell.angle_beta   90.00
_cell.angle_gamma   90.00
#
_symmetry.space_group_name_H-M   'P 1'
#
loop_
_entity.id
_entity.type
_entity.pdbx_description
1 polymer ?
#
loop_
_entity_poly.entity_id
_entity_poly.type
_entity_poly.pdbx_seq_one_letter_code
_entity_poly.pdbx_strand_id
1 'polypeptide(L)'
;MCRGRLATKGTSGEWLVLASLLIASASGCAHFVETRTIELFARAMQAQNLEELKARASSEFERKALRRETAIDVLQVLHLPGGKPTVLSVEEVSPTEKDALVEMGDPKRKLKFRLKREPATDKWVVDDIFMRQRRPGLTVTKSVSEQMDLLLSVQEFLTAWSEGTRQQVLATATPELAELLGRLPPNYLARLTRQIAGGTAKTTFRPRAEMDDRLAYVRLQSGAGPLAATFELIDGSWKLRDLTLAGADETDHIRSLRELAVIVDTSLSFLRAYGQADKQQLAQLCSDAFFRECLEPADLSLVELPRADLEPERFRTMIRGHRAEFIIDQPDQRVTLSLGRIDPGGEPAAARYQVDAVTIYELDGTQEKRLSALLTARAVFHIFAEALVGRDLRTIMVVSTPDF
;
A
#
# COMPACT_ATOMS: atom_id res chain seq x y z
N MET A 1 -63.19 -62.83 -66.87
CA MET A 1 -63.07 -64.28 -66.63
C MET A 1 -62.44 -64.50 -65.27
N CYS A 2 -63.15 -65.28 -64.44
CA CYS A 2 -62.76 -66.06 -63.25
C CYS A 2 -61.68 -65.48 -62.29
N ARG A 3 -62.06 -64.98 -61.12
CA ARG A 3 -62.33 -65.69 -59.83
C ARG A 3 -61.05 -66.16 -59.11
N GLY A 4 -60.88 -65.66 -57.90
CA GLY A 4 -59.92 -66.17 -56.92
C GLY A 4 -60.03 -65.45 -55.56
N ARG A 5 -61.17 -65.64 -54.88
CA ARG A 5 -61.43 -65.22 -53.50
C ARG A 5 -60.87 -66.28 -52.57
N LEU A 6 -60.18 -65.91 -51.49
CA LEU A 6 -60.19 -66.65 -50.23
C LEU A 6 -59.96 -65.67 -49.08
N ALA A 7 -60.84 -65.78 -48.10
CA ALA A 7 -60.92 -64.99 -46.88
C ALA A 7 -60.70 -65.92 -45.69
N THR A 8 -60.07 -65.45 -44.63
CA THR A 8 -60.38 -65.89 -43.25
C THR A 8 -60.03 -64.80 -42.23
N LYS A 9 -60.95 -64.67 -41.28
CA LYS A 9 -61.02 -63.73 -40.15
C LYS A 9 -59.99 -64.06 -39.06
N GLY A 10 -59.63 -63.04 -38.27
CA GLY A 10 -59.06 -63.16 -36.93
C GLY A 10 -59.19 -61.83 -36.18
N THR A 11 -59.95 -61.83 -35.10
CA THR A 11 -60.38 -60.68 -34.29
C THR A 11 -59.40 -60.30 -33.17
N SER A 12 -59.59 -59.08 -32.67
CA SER A 12 -59.32 -58.54 -31.31
C SER A 12 -57.89 -58.30 -30.85
N GLY A 13 -57.66 -57.10 -30.31
CA GLY A 13 -56.54 -56.80 -29.41
C GLY A 13 -56.03 -55.35 -29.51
N GLU A 14 -56.69 -54.44 -28.80
CA GLU A 14 -56.20 -53.10 -28.48
C GLU A 14 -54.79 -53.16 -27.87
N TRP A 15 -53.79 -52.43 -28.37
CA TRP A 15 -52.68 -51.91 -27.56
C TRP A 15 -52.15 -50.61 -28.18
N LEU A 16 -52.44 -49.50 -27.48
CA LEU A 16 -51.64 -48.29 -27.46
C LEU A 16 -50.16 -48.64 -27.16
N VAL A 17 -49.25 -47.80 -27.66
CA VAL A 17 -48.09 -47.20 -26.95
C VAL A 17 -46.94 -46.93 -27.94
N LEU A 18 -46.82 -45.63 -28.25
CA LEU A 18 -45.59 -44.85 -28.34
C LEU A 18 -44.39 -45.41 -29.12
N ALA A 19 -44.27 -44.88 -30.34
CA ALA A 19 -43.00 -44.46 -30.90
C ALA A 19 -42.39 -43.34 -30.04
N SER A 20 -41.35 -43.68 -29.26
CA SER A 20 -40.40 -42.72 -28.71
C SER A 20 -39.16 -43.46 -28.20
N LEU A 21 -38.28 -43.86 -29.12
CA LEU A 21 -36.88 -44.17 -28.82
C LEU A 21 -36.04 -42.93 -29.18
N LEU A 22 -36.21 -41.88 -28.39
CA LEU A 22 -35.39 -40.67 -28.41
C LEU A 22 -34.09 -40.95 -27.64
N ILE A 23 -32.97 -40.94 -28.38
CA ILE A 23 -31.69 -40.32 -28.01
C ILE A 23 -31.40 -40.32 -26.50
N ALA A 24 -30.98 -41.46 -25.96
CA ALA A 24 -30.41 -41.57 -24.63
C ALA A 24 -29.00 -42.17 -24.73
N SER A 25 -28.01 -41.35 -25.12
CA SER A 25 -26.57 -41.62 -24.89
C SER A 25 -25.66 -40.53 -25.47
N ALA A 26 -25.57 -39.36 -24.82
CA ALA A 26 -24.48 -38.40 -25.09
C ALA A 26 -24.10 -37.50 -23.91
N SER A 27 -24.50 -37.82 -22.67
CA SER A 27 -24.17 -37.01 -21.48
C SER A 27 -22.85 -37.41 -20.79
N GLY A 28 -22.08 -38.36 -21.36
CA GLY A 28 -20.85 -38.89 -20.74
C GLY A 28 -19.52 -38.26 -21.20
N CYS A 29 -19.52 -37.37 -22.21
CA CYS A 29 -18.29 -36.77 -22.77
C CYS A 29 -18.38 -35.24 -22.94
N ALA A 30 -19.32 -34.58 -22.28
CA ALA A 30 -19.66 -33.18 -22.58
C ALA A 30 -18.57 -32.14 -22.23
N HIS A 31 -17.52 -32.49 -21.46
CA HIS A 31 -16.53 -31.52 -20.97
C HIS A 31 -15.06 -32.01 -21.07
N PHE A 32 -14.74 -32.86 -22.06
CA PHE A 32 -13.41 -33.49 -22.15
C PHE A 32 -12.26 -32.47 -22.31
N VAL A 33 -12.47 -31.45 -23.14
CA VAL A 33 -11.45 -30.41 -23.41
C VAL A 33 -11.21 -29.56 -22.16
N GLU A 34 -12.26 -29.16 -21.46
CA GLU A 34 -12.20 -28.37 -20.24
C GLU A 34 -11.52 -29.17 -19.12
N THR A 35 -11.90 -30.44 -18.95
CA THR A 35 -11.30 -31.33 -17.96
C THR A 35 -9.80 -31.51 -18.22
N ARG A 36 -9.42 -31.79 -19.47
CA ARG A 36 -8.01 -31.94 -19.84
C ARG A 36 -7.21 -30.66 -19.63
N THR A 37 -7.77 -29.51 -19.98
CA THR A 37 -7.11 -28.20 -19.81
C THR A 37 -6.84 -27.91 -18.34
N ILE A 38 -7.85 -28.09 -17.49
CA ILE A 38 -7.76 -27.83 -16.05
C ILE A 38 -6.86 -28.87 -15.36
N GLU A 39 -6.92 -30.14 -15.76
CA GLU A 39 -6.01 -31.18 -15.24
C GLU A 39 -4.54 -30.86 -15.53
N LEU A 40 -4.22 -30.46 -16.76
CA LEU A 40 -2.85 -30.12 -17.15
C LEU A 40 -2.34 -28.90 -16.38
N PHE A 41 -3.17 -27.86 -16.24
CA PHE A 41 -2.83 -26.68 -15.44
C PHE A 41 -2.62 -27.03 -13.96
N ALA A 42 -3.52 -27.82 -13.36
CA ALA A 42 -3.41 -28.25 -11.98
C ALA A 42 -2.18 -29.12 -11.72
N ARG A 43 -1.81 -30.00 -12.68
CA ARG A 43 -0.57 -30.79 -12.60
C ARG A 43 0.67 -29.91 -12.67
N ALA A 44 0.72 -28.95 -13.59
CA ALA A 44 1.85 -28.01 -13.69
C ALA A 44 2.04 -27.21 -12.39
N MET A 45 0.94 -26.77 -11.78
CA MET A 45 0.94 -26.09 -10.48
C MET A 45 1.46 -26.99 -9.36
N GLN A 46 0.99 -28.24 -9.28
CA GLN A 46 1.42 -29.21 -8.26
C GLN A 46 2.88 -29.62 -8.44
N ALA A 47 3.34 -29.74 -9.69
CA ALA A 47 4.72 -30.05 -10.03
C ALA A 47 5.67 -28.87 -9.84
N GLN A 48 5.16 -27.68 -9.47
CA GLN A 48 5.94 -26.46 -9.33
C GLN A 48 6.75 -26.12 -10.59
N ASN A 49 6.19 -26.39 -11.77
CA ASN A 49 6.84 -26.15 -13.05
C ASN A 49 6.32 -24.85 -13.69
N LEU A 50 7.08 -23.76 -13.57
CA LEU A 50 6.66 -22.42 -14.02
C LEU A 50 6.45 -22.36 -15.53
N GLU A 51 7.36 -22.94 -16.30
CA GLU A 51 7.30 -22.91 -17.76
C GLU A 51 6.11 -23.71 -18.28
N GLU A 52 5.83 -24.87 -17.68
CA GLU A 52 4.63 -25.62 -18.02
C GLU A 52 3.36 -24.88 -17.58
N LEU A 53 3.37 -24.21 -16.42
CA LEU A 53 2.23 -23.44 -15.95
C LEU A 53 1.91 -22.27 -16.88
N LYS A 54 2.93 -21.53 -17.34
CA LYS A 54 2.81 -20.47 -18.35
C LYS A 54 2.24 -21.00 -19.67
N ALA A 55 2.73 -22.13 -20.16
CA ALA A 55 2.24 -22.76 -21.39
C ALA A 55 0.78 -23.25 -21.31
N ARG A 56 0.17 -23.28 -20.12
CA ARG A 56 -1.23 -23.63 -19.86
C ARG A 56 -2.08 -22.45 -19.40
N ALA A 57 -1.48 -21.28 -19.25
CA ALA A 57 -2.12 -20.05 -18.82
C ALA A 57 -2.37 -19.12 -20.01
N SER A 58 -3.33 -18.19 -19.87
CA SER A 58 -3.45 -17.09 -20.82
C SER A 58 -2.32 -16.07 -20.64
N SER A 59 -2.06 -15.27 -21.68
CA SER A 59 -1.10 -14.15 -21.60
C SER A 59 -1.43 -13.12 -20.51
N GLU A 60 -2.71 -12.97 -20.16
CA GLU A 60 -3.12 -12.09 -19.06
C GLU A 60 -2.78 -12.70 -17.70
N PHE A 61 -3.10 -13.97 -17.50
CA PHE A 61 -2.73 -14.69 -16.28
C PHE A 61 -1.20 -14.74 -16.11
N GLU A 62 -0.46 -14.98 -17.20
CA GLU A 62 1.00 -14.97 -17.18
C GLU A 62 1.54 -13.60 -16.72
N ARG A 63 1.07 -12.51 -17.35
CA ARG A 63 1.53 -11.15 -17.02
C ARG A 63 1.21 -10.72 -15.59
N LYS A 64 0.05 -11.13 -15.05
CA LYS A 64 -0.38 -10.77 -13.69
C LYS A 64 0.21 -11.69 -12.64
N ALA A 65 0.06 -13.00 -12.82
CA ALA A 65 0.29 -14.00 -11.79
C ALA A 65 1.61 -14.75 -11.90
N LEU A 66 2.23 -14.82 -13.09
CA LEU A 66 3.42 -15.64 -13.37
C LEU A 66 4.61 -14.82 -13.90
N ARG A 67 4.58 -13.50 -13.75
CA ARG A 67 5.61 -12.59 -14.30
C ARG A 67 7.00 -12.70 -13.65
N ARG A 68 7.11 -13.41 -12.53
CA ARG A 68 8.37 -13.62 -11.79
C ARG A 68 8.66 -15.10 -11.63
N GLU A 69 9.94 -15.44 -11.50
CA GLU A 69 10.40 -16.78 -11.16
C GLU A 69 9.89 -17.23 -9.78
N THR A 70 9.77 -16.29 -8.84
CA THR A 70 9.23 -16.52 -7.49
C THR A 70 7.71 -16.67 -7.44
N ALA A 71 7.01 -16.58 -8.57
CA ALA A 71 5.55 -16.65 -8.61
C ALA A 71 5.00 -17.95 -8.02
N ILE A 72 5.70 -19.06 -8.16
CA ILE A 72 5.26 -20.34 -7.59
C ILE A 72 5.26 -20.31 -6.06
N ASP A 73 6.30 -19.73 -5.46
CA ASP A 73 6.39 -19.61 -4.00
C ASP A 73 5.28 -18.70 -3.47
N VAL A 74 4.97 -17.62 -4.19
CA VAL A 74 3.88 -16.70 -3.86
C VAL A 74 2.52 -17.37 -4.04
N LEU A 75 2.34 -18.21 -5.06
CA LEU A 75 1.09 -18.94 -5.32
C LEU A 75 0.73 -19.89 -4.16
N GLN A 76 1.73 -20.46 -3.48
CA GLN A 76 1.51 -21.30 -2.30
C GLN A 76 0.87 -20.52 -1.15
N VAL A 77 1.08 -19.20 -1.05
CA VAL A 77 0.48 -18.33 -0.03
C VAL A 77 -1.05 -18.28 -0.17
N LEU A 78 -1.59 -18.48 -1.38
CA LEU A 78 -3.04 -18.49 -1.62
C LEU A 78 -3.73 -19.79 -1.17
N HIS A 79 -2.97 -20.82 -0.77
CA HIS A 79 -3.48 -22.11 -0.31
C HIS A 79 -4.55 -22.70 -1.24
N LEU A 80 -4.26 -22.68 -2.56
CA LEU A 80 -5.13 -23.32 -3.54
C LEU A 80 -5.27 -24.81 -3.22
N PRO A 81 -6.48 -25.39 -3.28
CA PRO A 81 -6.67 -26.81 -3.03
C PRO A 81 -5.85 -27.62 -4.04
N GLY A 82 -5.14 -28.65 -3.57
CA GLY A 82 -4.44 -29.60 -4.44
C GLY A 82 -5.30 -30.80 -4.84
N GLY A 83 -4.72 -31.76 -5.56
CA GLY A 83 -5.41 -33.00 -5.96
C GLY A 83 -6.02 -32.96 -7.36
N LYS A 84 -6.74 -34.03 -7.72
CA LYS A 84 -7.31 -34.19 -9.07
C LYS A 84 -8.57 -33.31 -9.22
N PRO A 85 -8.64 -32.38 -10.20
CA PRO A 85 -9.85 -31.61 -10.45
C PRO A 85 -10.99 -32.51 -10.94
N THR A 86 -12.21 -32.21 -10.49
CA THR A 86 -13.44 -32.78 -11.03
C THR A 86 -14.32 -31.65 -11.54
N VAL A 87 -14.55 -31.59 -12.86
CA VAL A 87 -15.43 -30.56 -13.46
C VAL A 87 -16.89 -30.93 -13.18
N LEU A 88 -17.60 -30.02 -12.51
CA LEU A 88 -19.01 -30.20 -12.13
C LEU A 88 -19.97 -29.65 -13.20
N SER A 89 -19.64 -28.50 -13.77
CA SER A 89 -20.45 -27.84 -14.80
C SER A 89 -19.59 -26.90 -15.62
N VAL A 90 -19.96 -26.68 -16.88
CA VAL A 90 -19.35 -25.67 -17.75
C VAL A 90 -20.45 -24.77 -18.30
N GLU A 91 -20.23 -23.47 -18.22
CA GLU A 91 -21.06 -22.41 -18.77
C GLU A 91 -20.29 -21.75 -19.92
N GLU A 92 -20.91 -21.69 -21.09
CA GLU A 92 -20.34 -20.99 -22.25
C GLU A 92 -20.66 -19.49 -22.13
N VAL A 93 -19.62 -18.66 -21.97
CA VAL A 93 -19.76 -17.20 -21.84
C VAL A 93 -19.73 -16.56 -23.23
N SER A 94 -18.85 -17.08 -24.10
CA SER A 94 -18.75 -16.70 -25.51
C SER A 94 -18.09 -17.84 -26.32
N PRO A 95 -18.04 -17.77 -27.66
CA PRO A 95 -17.36 -18.77 -28.48
C PRO A 95 -15.86 -18.98 -28.13
N THR A 96 -15.26 -18.02 -27.43
CA THR A 96 -13.84 -18.02 -27.03
C THR A 96 -13.64 -18.04 -25.52
N GLU A 97 -14.71 -18.11 -24.72
CA GLU A 97 -14.64 -18.03 -23.26
C GLU A 97 -15.64 -18.94 -22.59
N LYS A 98 -15.17 -19.70 -21.60
CA LYS A 98 -15.98 -20.66 -20.83
C LYS A 98 -15.66 -20.56 -19.35
N ASP A 99 -16.68 -20.74 -18.54
CA ASP A 99 -16.58 -20.78 -17.09
C ASP A 99 -16.87 -22.20 -16.60
N ALA A 100 -15.87 -22.85 -15.99
CA ALA A 100 -15.97 -24.21 -15.48
C ALA A 100 -15.99 -24.22 -13.94
N LEU A 101 -17.04 -24.79 -13.34
CA LEU A 101 -17.09 -25.04 -11.90
C LEU A 101 -16.38 -26.35 -11.60
N VAL A 102 -15.35 -26.31 -10.76
CA VAL A 102 -14.47 -27.44 -10.46
C VAL A 102 -14.44 -27.72 -8.98
N GLU A 103 -14.44 -28.99 -8.63
CA GLU A 103 -14.21 -29.47 -7.27
C GLU A 103 -12.79 -30.03 -7.14
N MET A 104 -12.04 -29.59 -6.13
CA MET A 104 -10.63 -29.98 -5.91
C MET A 104 -10.29 -29.94 -4.41
N GLY A 105 -9.34 -30.76 -3.96
CA GLY A 105 -8.85 -30.80 -2.58
C GLY A 105 -9.50 -31.87 -1.69
N ASP A 106 -8.88 -32.09 -0.53
CA ASP A 106 -9.45 -32.81 0.60
C ASP A 106 -9.27 -31.95 1.87
N PRO A 107 -10.33 -31.33 2.42
CA PRO A 107 -11.72 -31.43 1.99
C PRO A 107 -11.98 -30.76 0.63
N LYS A 108 -12.95 -31.28 -0.09
CA LYS A 108 -13.33 -30.79 -1.42
C LYS A 108 -13.81 -29.33 -1.38
N ARG A 109 -13.18 -28.48 -2.19
CA ARG A 109 -13.52 -27.07 -2.37
C ARG A 109 -13.95 -26.80 -3.81
N LYS A 110 -14.94 -25.91 -3.97
CA LYS A 110 -15.42 -25.47 -5.29
C LYS A 110 -14.67 -24.22 -5.73
N LEU A 111 -14.08 -24.30 -6.92
CA LEU A 111 -13.40 -23.22 -7.63
C LEU A 111 -14.11 -22.97 -8.96
N LYS A 112 -14.10 -21.74 -9.45
CA LYS A 112 -14.55 -21.42 -10.81
C LYS A 112 -13.33 -21.09 -11.66
N PHE A 113 -13.06 -21.89 -12.68
CA PHE A 113 -12.00 -21.67 -13.65
C PHE A 113 -12.59 -20.92 -14.84
N ARG A 114 -11.96 -19.83 -15.25
CA ARG A 114 -12.23 -19.20 -16.53
C ARG A 114 -11.24 -19.74 -17.54
N LEU A 115 -11.77 -20.24 -18.66
CA LEU A 115 -11.00 -20.76 -19.77
C LEU A 115 -11.17 -19.81 -20.95
N LYS A 116 -10.06 -19.55 -21.63
CA LYS A 116 -10.04 -18.70 -22.82
C LYS A 116 -9.38 -19.44 -23.96
N ARG A 117 -9.92 -19.26 -25.16
CA ARG A 117 -9.33 -19.78 -26.38
C ARG A 117 -8.27 -18.80 -26.87
N GLU A 118 -7.02 -19.24 -26.91
CA GLU A 118 -5.92 -18.40 -27.32
C GLU A 118 -5.88 -18.23 -28.85
N PRO A 119 -5.89 -17.00 -29.39
CA PRO A 119 -5.99 -16.78 -30.83
C PRO A 119 -4.82 -17.35 -31.64
N ALA A 120 -3.61 -17.33 -31.07
CA ALA A 120 -2.39 -17.74 -31.76
C ALA A 120 -2.27 -19.26 -31.93
N THR A 121 -2.72 -20.02 -30.94
CA THR A 121 -2.55 -21.49 -30.89
C THR A 121 -3.86 -22.25 -31.07
N ASP A 122 -4.98 -21.55 -31.03
CA ASP A 122 -6.34 -22.08 -31.06
C ASP A 122 -6.68 -23.05 -29.91
N LYS A 123 -5.86 -23.03 -28.85
CA LYS A 123 -5.99 -23.90 -27.68
C LYS A 123 -6.78 -23.23 -26.56
N TRP A 124 -7.50 -24.04 -25.79
CA TRP A 124 -8.07 -23.60 -24.52
C TRP A 124 -6.98 -23.56 -23.45
N VAL A 125 -6.89 -22.44 -22.74
CA VAL A 125 -5.96 -22.21 -21.63
C VAL A 125 -6.71 -21.64 -20.43
N VAL A 126 -6.11 -21.73 -19.24
CA VAL A 126 -6.68 -21.13 -18.02
C VAL A 126 -6.39 -19.64 -18.03
N ASP A 127 -7.44 -18.84 -17.97
CA ASP A 127 -7.36 -17.38 -17.95
C ASP A 127 -7.43 -16.82 -16.53
N ASP A 128 -8.24 -17.42 -15.66
CA ASP A 128 -8.25 -17.08 -14.23
C ASP A 128 -8.87 -18.20 -13.39
N ILE A 129 -8.68 -18.10 -12.08
CA ILE A 129 -9.31 -18.94 -11.07
C ILE A 129 -10.01 -18.02 -10.07
N PHE A 130 -11.29 -18.28 -9.83
CA PHE A 130 -12.09 -17.56 -8.87
C PHE A 130 -12.39 -18.44 -7.65
N MET A 131 -12.08 -17.91 -6.47
CA MET A 131 -12.26 -18.61 -5.20
C MET A 131 -13.26 -17.86 -4.32
N ARG A 132 -14.29 -18.58 -3.86
CA ARG A 132 -15.27 -18.03 -2.92
C ARG A 132 -14.72 -18.08 -1.50
N GLN A 133 -14.54 -16.92 -0.88
CA GLN A 133 -14.16 -16.79 0.51
C GLN A 133 -15.38 -16.34 1.33
N ARG A 134 -15.76 -17.16 2.31
CA ARG A 134 -16.82 -16.82 3.26
C ARG A 134 -16.21 -16.19 4.50
N ARG A 135 -16.72 -15.03 4.88
CA ARG A 135 -16.51 -14.37 6.18
C ARG A 135 -17.88 -14.20 6.84
N PRO A 136 -17.96 -14.03 8.18
CA PRO A 136 -19.23 -13.76 8.84
C PRO A 136 -19.95 -12.57 8.17
N GLY A 137 -21.14 -12.81 7.62
CA GLY A 137 -21.94 -11.79 6.94
C GLY A 137 -21.56 -11.44 5.50
N LEU A 138 -20.48 -11.98 4.92
CA LEU A 138 -20.05 -11.63 3.56
C LEU A 138 -19.45 -12.83 2.80
N THR A 139 -19.90 -13.05 1.56
CA THR A 139 -19.25 -13.98 0.63
C THR A 139 -18.60 -13.17 -0.49
N VAL A 140 -17.26 -13.21 -0.56
CA VAL A 140 -16.49 -12.52 -1.60
C VAL A 140 -15.94 -13.56 -2.57
N THR A 141 -16.06 -13.31 -3.87
CA THR A 141 -15.37 -14.10 -4.89
C THR A 141 -14.12 -13.34 -5.30
N LYS A 142 -12.95 -13.95 -5.16
CA LYS A 142 -11.67 -13.31 -5.50
C LYS A 142 -11.01 -13.98 -6.69
N SER A 143 -10.49 -13.18 -7.60
CA SER A 143 -9.58 -13.62 -8.66
C SER A 143 -8.24 -14.04 -8.06
N VAL A 144 -7.68 -15.15 -8.54
CA VAL A 144 -6.33 -15.61 -8.18
C VAL A 144 -5.29 -14.76 -8.91
N SER A 145 -5.52 -14.41 -10.18
CA SER A 145 -4.58 -13.59 -10.94
C SER A 145 -4.37 -12.21 -10.32
N GLU A 146 -5.44 -11.53 -9.89
CA GLU A 146 -5.39 -10.23 -9.21
C GLU A 146 -4.69 -10.31 -7.85
N GLN A 147 -5.02 -11.35 -7.07
CA GLN A 147 -4.34 -11.58 -5.78
C GLN A 147 -2.84 -11.83 -5.98
N MET A 148 -2.46 -12.61 -6.98
CA MET A 148 -1.07 -12.87 -7.30
C MET A 148 -0.34 -11.60 -7.74
N ASP A 149 -0.96 -10.76 -8.57
CA ASP A 149 -0.40 -9.48 -9.00
C ASP A 149 -0.04 -8.61 -7.79
N LEU A 150 -0.98 -8.44 -6.84
CA LEU A 150 -0.71 -7.70 -5.61
C LEU A 150 0.41 -8.34 -4.79
N LEU A 151 0.36 -9.65 -4.55
CA LEU A 151 1.36 -10.33 -3.71
C LEU A 151 2.76 -10.26 -4.31
N LEU A 152 2.88 -10.38 -5.62
CA LEU A 152 4.15 -10.18 -6.34
C LEU A 152 4.62 -8.73 -6.21
N SER A 153 3.71 -7.76 -6.33
CA SER A 153 4.04 -6.34 -6.14
C SER A 153 4.51 -6.04 -4.71
N VAL A 154 3.94 -6.71 -3.70
CA VAL A 154 4.41 -6.62 -2.31
C VAL A 154 5.81 -7.21 -2.17
N GLN A 155 6.10 -8.35 -2.82
CA GLN A 155 7.45 -8.92 -2.81
C GLN A 155 8.46 -8.00 -3.49
N GLU A 156 8.11 -7.43 -4.65
CA GLU A 156 8.92 -6.45 -5.37
C GLU A 156 9.22 -5.21 -4.53
N PHE A 157 8.21 -4.70 -3.81
CA PHE A 157 8.37 -3.64 -2.81
C PHE A 157 9.38 -4.03 -1.73
N LEU A 158 9.21 -5.18 -1.07
CA LEU A 158 10.12 -5.60 0.00
C LEU A 158 11.56 -5.75 -0.49
N THR A 159 11.76 -6.36 -1.67
CA THR A 159 13.09 -6.52 -2.28
C THR A 159 13.71 -5.17 -2.65
N ALA A 160 12.94 -4.25 -3.25
CA ALA A 160 13.44 -2.93 -3.59
C ALA A 160 13.84 -2.13 -2.34
N TRP A 161 13.10 -2.28 -1.24
CA TRP A 161 13.38 -1.58 0.02
C TRP A 161 14.48 -2.24 0.85
N SER A 162 14.76 -3.53 0.67
CA SER A 162 15.85 -4.20 1.37
C SER A 162 17.22 -3.99 0.70
N GLU A 163 17.27 -4.11 -0.62
CA GLU A 163 18.54 -4.21 -1.38
C GLU A 163 18.58 -3.32 -2.63
N GLY A 164 17.47 -2.65 -2.94
CA GLY A 164 17.34 -1.84 -4.15
C GLY A 164 18.06 -0.50 -4.08
N THR A 165 18.30 0.05 -5.26
CA THR A 165 18.74 1.44 -5.46
C THR A 165 17.61 2.42 -5.12
N ARG A 166 17.96 3.69 -4.86
CA ARG A 166 16.97 4.76 -4.64
C ARG A 166 15.90 4.79 -5.73
N GLN A 167 16.29 4.67 -7.00
CA GLN A 167 15.33 4.70 -8.11
C GLN A 167 14.37 3.51 -8.06
N GLN A 168 14.84 2.32 -7.70
CA GLN A 168 13.99 1.14 -7.53
C GLN A 168 13.01 1.32 -6.37
N VAL A 169 13.47 1.84 -5.22
CA VAL A 169 12.60 2.19 -4.08
C VAL A 169 11.48 3.12 -4.52
N LEU A 170 11.82 4.23 -5.17
CA LEU A 170 10.84 5.22 -5.64
C LEU A 170 9.87 4.63 -6.68
N ALA A 171 10.34 3.74 -7.55
CA ALA A 171 9.48 3.11 -8.56
C ALA A 171 8.42 2.16 -7.97
N THR A 172 8.58 1.73 -6.71
CA THR A 172 7.57 0.90 -6.02
C THR A 172 6.46 1.72 -5.35
N ALA A 173 6.63 3.03 -5.22
CA ALA A 173 5.67 3.94 -4.60
C ALA A 173 4.72 4.57 -5.63
N THR A 174 3.58 5.11 -5.18
CA THR A 174 2.73 5.96 -6.04
C THR A 174 3.52 7.22 -6.43
N PRO A 175 3.17 7.90 -7.54
CA PRO A 175 3.88 9.11 -7.97
C PRO A 175 4.01 10.17 -6.87
N GLU A 176 2.97 10.38 -6.08
CA GLU A 176 2.95 11.35 -4.99
C GLU A 176 3.88 10.94 -3.84
N LEU A 177 3.86 9.66 -3.44
CA LEU A 177 4.77 9.18 -2.40
C LEU A 177 6.22 9.17 -2.91
N ALA A 178 6.44 8.78 -4.16
CA ALA A 178 7.76 8.80 -4.78
C ALA A 178 8.35 10.21 -4.83
N GLU A 179 7.53 11.24 -5.12
CA GLU A 179 7.96 12.63 -5.07
C GLU A 179 8.40 13.03 -3.65
N LEU A 180 7.59 12.73 -2.64
CA LEU A 180 7.91 13.03 -1.23
C LEU A 180 9.19 12.33 -0.78
N LEU A 181 9.31 11.02 -1.03
CA LEU A 181 10.53 10.26 -0.72
C LEU A 181 11.74 10.75 -1.52
N GLY A 182 11.50 11.24 -2.74
CA GLY A 182 12.50 11.79 -3.64
C GLY A 182 13.14 13.09 -3.14
N ARG A 183 12.45 13.85 -2.28
CA ARG A 183 12.96 15.07 -1.64
C ARG A 183 13.79 14.80 -0.38
N LEU A 184 13.63 13.63 0.23
CA LEU A 184 14.38 13.26 1.44
C LEU A 184 15.88 13.14 1.16
N PRO A 185 16.75 13.53 2.11
CA PRO A 185 18.19 13.31 1.99
C PRO A 185 18.52 11.84 1.68
N PRO A 186 19.50 11.56 0.80
CA PRO A 186 19.86 10.19 0.40
C PRO A 186 20.14 9.26 1.58
N ASN A 187 20.93 9.72 2.55
CA ASN A 187 21.30 8.94 3.74
C ASN A 187 20.08 8.65 4.63
N TYR A 188 19.14 9.60 4.72
CA TYR A 188 17.93 9.41 5.50
C TYR A 188 17.01 8.37 4.86
N LEU A 189 16.77 8.44 3.55
CA LEU A 189 15.98 7.44 2.84
C LEU A 189 16.62 6.05 2.99
N ALA A 190 17.95 5.94 2.87
CA ALA A 190 18.66 4.69 3.06
C ALA A 190 18.57 4.13 4.49
N ARG A 191 18.46 5.00 5.51
CA ARG A 191 18.16 4.56 6.88
C ARG A 191 16.72 4.06 6.99
N LEU A 192 15.77 4.81 6.44
CA LEU A 192 14.34 4.49 6.49
C LEU A 192 14.02 3.16 5.80
N THR A 193 14.64 2.89 4.64
CA THR A 193 14.46 1.63 3.93
C THR A 193 15.03 0.45 4.71
N ARG A 194 16.20 0.61 5.35
CA ARG A 194 16.77 -0.40 6.26
C ARG A 194 15.89 -0.66 7.49
N GLN A 195 15.31 0.39 8.06
CA GLN A 195 14.37 0.29 9.18
C GLN A 195 13.13 -0.51 8.78
N ILE A 196 12.55 -0.26 7.60
CA ILE A 196 11.35 -0.97 7.13
C ILE A 196 11.65 -2.40 6.70
N ALA A 197 12.77 -2.64 6.02
CA ALA A 197 13.17 -3.99 5.62
C ALA A 197 13.49 -4.89 6.81
N GLY A 198 14.01 -4.31 7.90
CA GLY A 198 14.21 -5.01 9.16
C GLY A 198 15.34 -6.02 9.13
N GLY A 199 16.57 -5.57 8.83
CA GLY A 199 17.77 -6.41 8.86
C GLY A 199 17.72 -7.65 7.96
N THR A 200 18.75 -8.50 8.03
CA THR A 200 18.88 -9.71 7.19
C THR A 200 18.08 -10.91 7.69
N ALA A 201 17.15 -10.73 8.63
CA ALA A 201 16.38 -11.82 9.18
C ALA A 201 15.37 -12.32 8.13
N LYS A 202 15.56 -13.54 7.63
CA LYS A 202 14.61 -14.20 6.71
C LYS A 202 13.27 -14.41 7.43
N THR A 203 12.36 -13.46 7.32
CA THR A 203 10.97 -13.64 7.74
C THR A 203 10.20 -14.41 6.68
N THR A 204 9.39 -15.38 7.10
CA THR A 204 8.52 -16.13 6.19
C THR A 204 7.49 -15.20 5.57
N PHE A 205 7.49 -15.09 4.24
CA PHE A 205 6.54 -14.27 3.49
C PHE A 205 5.11 -14.83 3.63
N ARG A 206 4.33 -14.24 4.53
CA ARG A 206 2.92 -14.61 4.79
C ARG A 206 2.02 -13.38 4.88
N PRO A 207 1.89 -12.62 3.79
CA PRO A 207 1.02 -11.46 3.76
C PRO A 207 -0.46 -11.85 3.90
N ARG A 208 -1.20 -11.02 4.61
CA ARG A 208 -2.67 -11.01 4.63
C ARG A 208 -3.14 -9.79 3.87
N ALA A 209 -3.76 -10.01 2.72
CA ALA A 209 -4.24 -8.95 1.85
C ALA A 209 -5.77 -8.87 1.83
N GLU A 210 -6.28 -7.65 1.87
CA GLU A 210 -7.65 -7.28 1.58
C GLU A 210 -7.60 -6.27 0.45
N MET A 211 -8.27 -6.55 -0.66
CA MET A 211 -8.22 -5.72 -1.87
C MET A 211 -9.63 -5.42 -2.35
N ASP A 212 -9.75 -4.25 -2.94
CA ASP A 212 -10.85 -3.75 -3.75
C ASP A 212 -10.30 -3.39 -5.14
N ASP A 213 -11.12 -2.85 -6.05
CA ASP A 213 -10.74 -2.59 -7.44
C ASP A 213 -9.57 -1.61 -7.61
N ARG A 214 -9.32 -0.73 -6.64
CA ARG A 214 -8.27 0.30 -6.70
C ARG A 214 -7.30 0.30 -5.53
N LEU A 215 -7.69 -0.24 -4.39
CA LEU A 215 -6.92 -0.17 -3.15
C LEU A 215 -6.74 -1.55 -2.55
N ALA A 216 -5.57 -1.77 -1.97
CA ALA A 216 -5.30 -2.97 -1.22
C ALA A 216 -4.61 -2.67 0.11
N TYR A 217 -5.06 -3.34 1.16
CA TYR A 217 -4.49 -3.30 2.49
C TYR A 217 -3.76 -4.61 2.76
N VAL A 218 -2.46 -4.53 3.00
CA VAL A 218 -1.58 -5.68 3.20
C VAL A 218 -0.99 -5.63 4.59
N ARG A 219 -1.13 -6.71 5.35
CA ARG A 219 -0.48 -6.88 6.65
C ARG A 219 0.51 -8.04 6.58
N LEU A 220 1.74 -7.83 7.04
CA LEU A 220 2.74 -8.89 7.15
C LEU A 220 3.65 -8.68 8.36
N GLN A 221 4.40 -9.72 8.71
CA GLN A 221 5.50 -9.61 9.66
C GLN A 221 6.76 -9.33 8.88
N SER A 222 7.40 -8.20 9.14
CA SER A 222 8.74 -7.86 8.63
C SER A 222 9.80 -8.18 9.68
N GLY A 223 11.08 -8.15 9.30
CA GLY A 223 12.17 -8.32 10.28
C GLY A 223 12.22 -7.22 11.33
N ALA A 224 11.59 -6.06 11.07
CA ALA A 224 11.50 -4.92 11.99
C ALA A 224 10.23 -4.92 12.85
N GLY A 225 9.30 -5.86 12.61
CA GLY A 225 8.04 -5.97 13.32
C GLY A 225 6.82 -5.99 12.39
N PRO A 226 5.61 -5.90 12.97
CA PRO A 226 4.37 -5.88 12.22
C PRO A 226 4.31 -4.68 11.25
N LEU A 227 4.07 -4.96 9.98
CA LEU A 227 3.98 -3.98 8.90
C LEU A 227 2.58 -4.02 8.29
N ALA A 228 1.97 -2.85 8.16
CA ALA A 228 0.72 -2.66 7.44
C ALA A 228 0.94 -1.65 6.31
N ALA A 229 0.67 -2.04 5.07
CA ALA A 229 0.88 -1.22 3.89
C ALA A 229 -0.43 -1.05 3.12
N THR A 230 -0.62 0.15 2.57
CA THR A 230 -1.71 0.44 1.63
C THR A 230 -1.11 0.56 0.25
N PHE A 231 -1.64 -0.21 -0.70
CA PHE A 231 -1.29 -0.16 -2.11
C PHE A 231 -2.44 0.41 -2.93
N GLU A 232 -2.10 1.06 -4.03
CA GLU A 232 -3.02 1.63 -4.99
C GLU A 232 -2.69 1.11 -6.40
N LEU A 233 -3.72 0.74 -7.16
CA LEU A 233 -3.57 0.27 -8.53
C LEU A 233 -3.49 1.47 -9.48
N ILE A 234 -2.29 1.72 -10.01
CA ILE A 234 -2.00 2.84 -10.92
C ILE A 234 -1.44 2.26 -12.23
N ASP A 235 -2.08 2.59 -13.35
CA ASP A 235 -1.69 2.13 -14.69
C ASP A 235 -1.47 0.60 -14.77
N GLY A 236 -2.34 -0.16 -14.09
CA GLY A 236 -2.29 -1.62 -14.05
C GLY A 236 -1.14 -2.20 -13.21
N SER A 237 -0.53 -1.42 -12.31
CA SER A 237 0.49 -1.87 -11.37
C SER A 237 0.15 -1.44 -9.94
N TRP A 238 0.28 -2.35 -8.98
CA TRP A 238 0.12 -2.02 -7.57
C TRP A 238 1.34 -1.24 -7.06
N LYS A 239 1.09 -0.07 -6.47
CA LYS A 239 2.13 0.84 -5.96
C LYS A 239 1.87 1.17 -4.49
N LEU A 240 2.94 1.28 -3.70
CA LEU A 240 2.84 1.64 -2.29
C LEU A 240 2.35 3.08 -2.14
N ARG A 241 1.22 3.26 -1.47
CA ARG A 241 0.62 4.57 -1.18
C ARG A 241 1.01 5.10 0.20
N ASP A 242 1.03 4.21 1.19
CA ASP A 242 1.44 4.50 2.56
C ASP A 242 1.81 3.22 3.33
N LEU A 243 2.53 3.37 4.43
CA LEU A 243 3.00 2.28 5.28
C LEU A 243 3.03 2.67 6.75
N THR A 244 2.63 1.72 7.59
CA THR A 244 2.78 1.72 9.04
C THR A 244 3.71 0.58 9.46
N LEU A 245 4.67 0.86 10.34
CA LEU A 245 5.58 -0.12 10.93
C LEU A 245 5.48 -0.03 12.45
N ALA A 246 5.14 -1.14 13.09
CA ALA A 246 5.22 -1.25 14.54
C ALA A 246 6.65 -1.61 14.96
N GLY A 247 7.42 -0.60 15.37
CA GLY A 247 8.73 -0.77 16.00
C GLY A 247 8.64 -1.24 17.46
N ALA A 248 9.78 -1.65 18.01
CA ALA A 248 9.88 -2.06 19.42
C ALA A 248 9.63 -0.89 20.38
N ASP A 249 10.15 0.30 20.03
CA ASP A 249 10.03 1.54 20.80
C ASP A 249 9.32 2.65 19.98
N GLU A 250 8.91 3.74 20.63
CA GLU A 250 8.20 4.86 19.99
C GLU A 250 9.03 5.51 18.87
N THR A 251 10.37 5.47 18.95
CA THR A 251 11.28 6.02 17.94
C THR A 251 11.37 5.19 16.66
N ASP A 252 11.12 3.88 16.76
CA ASP A 252 11.19 2.95 15.64
C ASP A 252 9.82 2.74 14.98
N HIS A 253 8.77 3.30 15.59
CA HIS A 253 7.42 3.21 15.11
C HIS A 253 7.13 4.23 14.01
N ILE A 254 6.75 3.74 12.83
CA ILE A 254 6.30 4.58 11.71
C ILE A 254 4.78 4.52 11.65
N ARG A 255 4.11 5.63 11.99
CA ARG A 255 2.64 5.71 11.91
C ARG A 255 2.15 5.79 10.46
N SER A 256 2.77 6.68 9.70
CA SER A 256 2.55 6.88 8.28
C SER A 256 3.88 7.30 7.65
N LEU A 257 4.34 6.51 6.70
CA LEU A 257 5.53 6.81 5.91
C LEU A 257 5.37 8.12 5.14
N ARG A 258 4.17 8.37 4.62
CA ARG A 258 3.84 9.61 3.91
C ARG A 258 3.95 10.83 4.83
N GLU A 259 3.28 10.81 5.99
CA GLU A 259 3.33 11.95 6.93
C GLU A 259 4.76 12.19 7.42
N LEU A 260 5.50 11.13 7.72
CA LEU A 260 6.91 11.22 8.11
C LEU A 260 7.75 11.91 7.02
N ALA A 261 7.57 11.52 5.75
CA ALA A 261 8.30 12.15 4.65
C ALA A 261 7.98 13.66 4.52
N VAL A 262 6.70 14.04 4.67
CA VAL A 262 6.28 15.45 4.66
C VAL A 262 6.91 16.22 5.81
N ILE A 263 6.87 15.68 7.04
CA ILE A 263 7.41 16.36 8.22
C ILE A 263 8.91 16.60 8.08
N VAL A 264 9.66 15.60 7.61
CA VAL A 264 11.10 15.72 7.40
C VAL A 264 11.40 16.75 6.30
N ASP A 265 10.70 16.70 5.16
CA ASP A 265 10.87 17.67 4.06
C ASP A 265 10.58 19.10 4.52
N THR A 266 9.45 19.32 5.20
CA THR A 266 9.07 20.63 5.77
C THR A 266 10.12 21.13 6.76
N SER A 267 10.58 20.27 7.68
CA SER A 267 11.53 20.66 8.73
C SER A 267 12.89 21.04 8.15
N LEU A 268 13.43 20.25 7.22
CA LEU A 268 14.70 20.55 6.56
C LEU A 268 14.59 21.78 5.65
N SER A 269 13.45 21.97 4.99
CA SER A 269 13.19 23.16 4.19
C SER A 269 13.09 24.41 5.07
N PHE A 270 12.48 24.31 6.26
CA PHE A 270 12.44 25.39 7.23
C PHE A 270 13.84 25.78 7.70
N LEU A 271 14.67 24.81 8.11
CA LEU A 271 16.04 25.09 8.56
C LEU A 271 16.88 25.75 7.45
N ARG A 272 16.70 25.33 6.20
CA ARG A 272 17.37 25.93 5.04
C ARG A 272 16.92 27.38 4.82
N ALA A 273 15.61 27.62 4.80
CA ALA A 273 15.03 28.95 4.63
C ALA A 273 15.45 29.89 5.77
N TYR A 274 15.46 29.40 7.01
CA TYR A 274 15.91 30.14 8.18
C TYR A 274 17.38 30.55 8.05
N GLY A 275 18.27 29.60 7.73
CA GLY A 275 19.70 29.88 7.56
C GLY A 275 20.03 30.81 6.39
N GLN A 276 19.14 30.91 5.40
CA GLN A 276 19.26 31.84 4.26
C GLN A 276 18.52 33.17 4.48
N ALA A 277 17.86 33.34 5.63
CA ALA A 277 16.96 34.44 5.92
C ALA A 277 15.85 34.64 4.85
N ASP A 278 15.41 33.57 4.19
CA ASP A 278 14.37 33.59 3.17
C ASP A 278 12.98 33.69 3.81
N LYS A 279 12.54 34.93 4.08
CA LYS A 279 11.23 35.22 4.67
C LYS A 279 10.07 34.74 3.79
N GLN A 280 10.21 34.75 2.47
CA GLN A 280 9.15 34.33 1.56
C GLN A 280 8.89 32.84 1.69
N GLN A 281 9.95 32.04 1.76
CA GLN A 281 9.83 30.60 1.97
C GLN A 281 9.36 30.28 3.40
N LEU A 282 9.85 30.99 4.42
CA LEU A 282 9.40 30.83 5.80
C LEU A 282 7.89 31.07 5.96
N ALA A 283 7.32 32.06 5.26
CA ALA A 283 5.88 32.33 5.26
C ALA A 283 5.03 31.14 4.78
N GLN A 284 5.57 30.28 3.92
CA GLN A 284 4.87 29.12 3.39
C GLN A 284 5.00 27.89 4.32
N LEU A 285 6.13 27.79 5.01
CA LEU A 285 6.50 26.63 5.84
C LEU A 285 6.05 26.76 7.30
N CYS A 286 5.71 27.95 7.76
CA CYS A 286 5.30 28.24 9.13
C CYS A 286 3.80 28.52 9.22
N SER A 287 3.22 28.36 10.41
CA SER A 287 1.88 28.89 10.65
C SER A 287 1.90 30.41 10.65
N ASP A 288 0.75 31.00 10.29
CA ASP A 288 0.60 32.45 10.16
C ASP A 288 1.01 33.19 11.44
N ALA A 289 0.63 32.67 12.60
CA ALA A 289 0.98 33.24 13.90
C ALA A 289 2.50 33.21 14.13
N PHE A 290 3.14 32.05 13.94
CA PHE A 290 4.58 31.92 14.16
C PHE A 290 5.39 32.77 13.18
N PHE A 291 4.94 32.87 11.93
CA PHE A 291 5.61 33.71 10.95
C PHE A 291 5.45 35.20 11.27
N ARG A 292 4.22 35.72 11.32
CA ARG A 292 3.98 37.17 11.43
C ARG A 292 4.41 37.77 12.77
N GLU A 293 4.22 37.02 13.85
CA GLU A 293 4.46 37.54 15.20
C GLU A 293 5.92 37.35 15.65
N CYS A 294 6.66 36.45 15.01
CA CYS A 294 8.01 36.09 15.45
C CYS A 294 9.03 36.20 14.32
N LEU A 295 8.85 35.47 13.22
CA LEU A 295 9.90 35.39 12.19
C LEU A 295 9.96 36.64 11.32
N GLU A 296 8.84 37.16 10.83
CA GLU A 296 8.78 38.29 9.89
C GLU A 296 9.54 39.54 10.40
N PRO A 297 9.26 40.07 11.62
CA PRO A 297 9.91 41.29 12.10
C PRO A 297 11.33 41.06 12.64
N ALA A 298 11.75 39.81 12.84
CA ALA A 298 13.00 39.49 13.53
C ALA A 298 14.24 39.48 12.61
N ASP A 299 15.37 39.86 13.18
CA ASP A 299 16.69 39.55 12.63
C ASP A 299 17.06 38.09 12.96
N LEU A 300 17.02 37.23 11.93
CA LEU A 300 17.24 35.79 12.09
C LEU A 300 18.70 35.44 12.40
N SER A 301 19.63 36.39 12.23
CA SER A 301 21.04 36.17 12.58
C SER A 301 21.29 36.18 14.09
N LEU A 302 20.33 36.63 14.89
CA LEU A 302 20.46 36.70 16.35
C LEU A 302 20.48 35.33 17.02
N VAL A 303 19.90 34.31 16.40
CA VAL A 303 19.85 32.94 16.95
C VAL A 303 20.25 31.97 15.85
N GLU A 304 21.35 31.26 16.04
CA GLU A 304 21.77 30.24 15.08
C GLU A 304 20.99 28.94 15.30
N LEU A 305 20.34 28.46 14.24
CA LEU A 305 19.68 27.16 14.22
C LEU A 305 20.57 26.10 13.54
N PRO A 306 20.33 24.80 13.79
CA PRO A 306 21.00 23.72 13.08
C PRO A 306 20.85 23.85 11.57
N ARG A 307 21.89 23.54 10.82
CA ARG A 307 21.84 23.51 9.36
C ARG A 307 20.98 22.32 8.88
N ALA A 308 20.48 22.40 7.65
CA ALA A 308 19.62 21.37 7.06
C ALA A 308 20.38 20.13 6.56
N ASP A 309 21.71 20.16 6.50
CA ASP A 309 22.59 19.03 6.15
C ASP A 309 22.88 18.14 7.37
N LEU A 310 21.82 17.74 8.07
CA LEU A 310 21.93 16.89 9.25
C LEU A 310 22.19 15.44 8.87
N GLU A 311 23.11 14.81 9.59
CA GLU A 311 23.23 13.36 9.59
C GLU A 311 21.93 12.74 10.13
N PRO A 312 21.41 11.65 9.52
CA PRO A 312 20.15 11.04 9.94
C PRO A 312 20.09 10.75 11.45
N GLU A 313 21.19 10.27 12.03
CA GLU A 313 21.31 9.90 13.44
C GLU A 313 21.13 11.07 14.41
N ARG A 314 21.30 12.31 13.93
CA ARG A 314 21.14 13.51 14.75
C ARG A 314 19.70 13.97 14.88
N PHE A 315 18.76 13.36 14.19
CA PHE A 315 17.36 13.74 14.32
C PHE A 315 16.38 12.58 14.30
N ARG A 316 15.26 12.81 14.98
CA ARG A 316 14.10 11.92 15.02
C ARG A 316 12.80 12.69 14.85
N THR A 317 11.77 11.98 14.41
CA THR A 317 10.44 12.54 14.20
C THR A 317 9.44 11.79 15.07
N MET A 318 8.56 12.53 15.75
CA MET A 318 7.49 11.96 16.56
C MET A 318 6.15 12.51 16.07
N ILE A 319 5.17 11.65 15.83
CA ILE A 319 3.83 12.03 15.34
C ILE A 319 2.80 11.70 16.42
N ARG A 320 2.02 12.70 16.87
CA ARG A 320 1.01 12.59 17.92
C ARG A 320 -0.28 13.31 17.51
N GLY A 321 -1.20 12.57 16.88
CA GLY A 321 -2.46 13.12 16.39
C GLY A 321 -2.22 14.16 15.30
N HIS A 322 -2.72 15.38 15.48
CA HIS A 322 -2.53 16.50 14.54
C HIS A 322 -1.23 17.28 14.76
N ARG A 323 -0.32 16.79 15.61
CA ARG A 323 0.98 17.42 15.86
C ARG A 323 2.13 16.48 15.55
N ALA A 324 3.24 17.06 15.16
CA ALA A 324 4.51 16.36 15.02
C ALA A 324 5.65 17.16 15.66
N GLU A 325 6.70 16.46 16.04
CA GLU A 325 7.93 17.04 16.55
C GLU A 325 9.09 16.53 15.70
N PHE A 326 9.93 17.44 15.23
CA PHE A 326 11.21 17.14 14.61
C PHE A 326 12.31 17.56 15.59
N ILE A 327 12.97 16.56 16.18
CA ILE A 327 13.91 16.74 17.29
C ILE A 327 15.32 16.53 16.76
N ILE A 328 16.20 17.49 17.00
CA ILE A 328 17.61 17.49 16.60
C ILE A 328 18.45 17.45 17.86
N ASP A 329 19.27 16.41 18.01
CA ASP A 329 20.20 16.24 19.11
C ASP A 329 21.59 16.77 18.70
N GLN A 330 22.13 17.72 19.48
CA GLN A 330 23.50 18.24 19.37
C GLN A 330 24.26 17.95 20.69
N PRO A 331 25.60 18.08 20.72
CA PRO A 331 26.39 17.76 21.91
C PRO A 331 26.05 18.57 23.17
N ASP A 332 25.60 19.80 22.99
CA ASP A 332 25.38 20.82 24.02
C ASP A 332 23.91 21.26 24.13
N GLN A 333 23.10 21.03 23.09
CA GLN A 333 21.70 21.41 23.06
C GLN A 333 20.82 20.44 22.28
N ARG A 334 19.51 20.52 22.51
CA ARG A 334 18.47 19.88 21.70
C ARG A 334 17.56 20.93 21.09
N VAL A 335 17.31 20.84 19.79
CA VAL A 335 16.40 21.75 19.09
C VAL A 335 15.17 20.96 18.64
N THR A 336 13.99 21.41 19.03
CA THR A 336 12.71 20.80 18.68
C THR A 336 11.90 21.77 17.82
N LEU A 337 11.57 21.34 16.60
CA LEU A 337 10.59 22.02 15.75
C LEU A 337 9.24 21.37 16.03
N SER A 338 8.27 22.15 16.49
CA SER A 338 6.88 21.71 16.64
C SER A 338 6.12 22.00 15.36
N LEU A 339 5.46 20.99 14.80
CA LEU A 339 4.69 21.11 13.56
C LEU A 339 3.21 20.82 13.79
N GLY A 340 2.36 21.65 13.22
CA GLY A 340 0.91 21.49 13.18
C GLY A 340 0.46 20.92 11.84
N ARG A 341 -0.43 19.92 11.87
CA ARG A 341 -1.09 19.41 10.67
C ARG A 341 -2.14 20.40 10.20
N ILE A 342 -2.11 20.72 8.91
CA ILE A 342 -3.15 21.43 8.21
C ILE A 342 -3.94 20.40 7.43
N ASP A 343 -5.23 20.32 7.71
CA ASP A 343 -6.15 19.51 6.93
C ASP A 343 -6.76 20.38 5.82
N PRO A 344 -6.34 20.22 4.55
CA PRO A 344 -6.99 20.89 3.43
C PRO A 344 -8.33 20.20 3.16
N GLY A 345 -9.34 20.45 4.00
CA GLY A 345 -10.75 20.22 3.68
C GLY A 345 -11.14 18.83 3.15
N GLY A 346 -10.89 17.76 3.91
CA GLY A 346 -11.66 16.52 3.80
C GLY A 346 -11.00 15.32 3.13
N GLU A 347 -9.83 15.46 2.52
CA GLU A 347 -9.05 14.29 2.03
C GLU A 347 -7.86 13.98 2.95
N PRO A 348 -7.81 12.78 3.58
CA PRO A 348 -6.66 12.35 4.38
C PRO A 348 -5.34 12.29 3.59
N ALA A 349 -5.40 12.29 2.26
CA ALA A 349 -4.28 12.04 1.35
C ALA A 349 -3.30 13.21 1.20
N ALA A 350 -3.68 14.42 1.65
CA ALA A 350 -2.92 15.65 1.47
C ALA A 350 -2.50 16.29 2.79
N ALA A 351 -2.15 15.49 3.81
CA ALA A 351 -1.66 16.02 5.08
C ALA A 351 -0.47 16.96 4.83
N ARG A 352 -0.64 18.23 5.19
CA ARG A 352 0.41 19.26 5.16
C ARG A 352 0.82 19.57 6.59
N TYR A 353 2.08 19.87 6.79
CA TYR A 353 2.59 20.30 8.09
C TYR A 353 3.22 21.68 7.95
N GLN A 354 2.99 22.51 8.96
CA GLN A 354 3.63 23.81 9.13
C GLN A 354 4.35 23.87 10.47
N VAL A 355 5.46 24.58 10.53
CA VAL A 355 6.20 24.82 11.77
C VAL A 355 5.47 25.88 12.60
N ASP A 356 5.09 25.51 13.82
CA ASP A 356 4.39 26.37 14.78
C ASP A 356 5.31 27.01 15.81
N ALA A 357 6.40 26.33 16.14
CA ALA A 357 7.35 26.82 17.12
C ALA A 357 8.70 26.13 16.97
N VAL A 358 9.74 26.79 17.48
CA VAL A 358 11.07 26.21 17.67
C VAL A 358 11.46 26.42 19.13
N THR A 359 11.86 25.32 19.78
CA THR A 359 12.30 25.31 21.17
C THR A 359 13.72 24.76 21.25
N ILE A 360 14.58 25.44 22.01
CA ILE A 360 15.98 25.08 22.25
C ILE A 360 16.12 24.71 23.73
N TYR A 361 16.64 23.51 23.98
CA TYR A 361 16.92 22.98 25.31
C TYR A 361 18.43 22.88 25.50
N GLU A 362 18.98 23.55 26.50
CA GLU A 362 20.39 23.40 26.88
C GLU A 362 20.56 22.09 27.67
N LEU A 363 21.60 21.31 27.37
CA LEU A 363 21.82 20.01 28.03
C LEU A 363 22.50 20.14 29.40
N ASP A 364 23.18 21.26 29.66
CA ASP A 364 23.89 21.57 30.91
C ASP A 364 23.03 22.39 31.91
N GLY A 365 21.88 22.91 31.49
CA GLY A 365 20.99 23.73 32.31
C GLY A 365 19.51 23.35 32.14
N THR A 366 18.69 23.59 33.16
CA THR A 366 17.23 23.41 33.13
C THR A 366 16.50 24.45 32.26
N GLN A 367 17.18 25.12 31.33
CA GLN A 367 16.62 26.23 30.56
C GLN A 367 16.01 25.76 29.25
N GLU A 368 14.70 26.02 29.11
CA GLU A 368 13.97 25.96 27.85
C GLU A 368 13.89 27.37 27.26
N LYS A 369 14.37 27.53 26.02
CA LYS A 369 14.34 28.81 25.30
C LYS A 369 13.47 28.67 24.06
N ARG A 370 12.40 29.45 23.97
CA ARG A 370 11.59 29.55 22.75
C ARG A 370 12.22 30.54 21.78
N LEU A 371 12.31 30.17 20.51
CA LEU A 371 12.89 31.04 19.48
C LEU A 371 12.17 32.39 19.40
N SER A 372 10.84 32.39 19.55
CA SER A 372 10.06 33.63 19.58
C SER A 372 10.47 34.56 20.70
N ALA A 373 10.71 34.05 21.91
CA ALA A 373 11.19 34.85 23.03
C ALA A 373 12.58 35.42 22.76
N LEU A 374 13.51 34.61 22.22
CA LEU A 374 14.88 35.06 21.92
C LEU A 374 14.91 36.18 20.87
N LEU A 375 14.11 36.06 19.81
CA LEU A 375 14.06 37.03 18.72
C LEU A 375 13.34 38.33 19.12
N THR A 376 12.31 38.25 19.97
CA THR A 376 11.53 39.42 20.38
C THR A 376 12.10 40.13 21.62
N ALA A 377 12.93 39.48 22.43
CA ALA A 377 13.45 40.02 23.69
C ALA A 377 14.07 41.41 23.55
N ARG A 378 14.83 41.68 22.48
CA ARG A 378 15.46 42.98 22.26
C ARG A 378 14.44 44.08 21.93
N ALA A 379 13.41 43.77 21.14
CA ALA A 379 12.34 44.70 20.83
C ALA A 379 11.50 45.01 22.08
N VAL A 380 11.13 43.98 22.84
CA VAL A 380 10.42 44.12 24.12
C VAL A 380 11.24 44.96 25.10
N PHE A 381 12.56 44.73 25.21
CA PHE A 381 13.45 45.52 26.05
C PHE A 381 13.52 46.98 25.61
N HIS A 382 13.62 47.28 24.31
CA HIS A 382 13.62 48.65 23.82
C HIS A 382 12.30 49.37 24.11
N ILE A 383 11.15 48.72 23.86
CA ILE A 383 9.83 49.26 24.18
C ILE A 383 9.72 49.53 25.69
N PHE A 384 10.20 48.61 26.52
CA PHE A 384 10.23 48.78 27.97
C PHE A 384 11.11 49.96 28.39
N ALA A 385 12.32 50.08 27.85
CA ALA A 385 13.25 51.16 28.15
C ALA A 385 12.71 52.53 27.73
N GLU A 386 12.10 52.63 26.54
CA GLU A 386 11.45 53.85 26.07
C GLU A 386 10.24 54.20 26.93
N ALA A 387 9.42 53.22 27.30
CA ALA A 387 8.28 53.43 28.18
C ALA A 387 8.72 53.88 29.59
N LEU A 388 9.84 53.37 30.11
CA LEU A 388 10.46 53.85 31.36
C LEU A 388 10.88 55.32 31.27
N VAL A 389 11.57 55.70 30.19
CA VAL A 389 12.00 57.10 29.98
C VAL A 389 10.79 58.02 29.83
N GLY A 390 9.78 57.57 29.07
CA GLY A 390 8.53 58.31 28.83
C GLY A 390 7.53 58.27 29.98
N ARG A 391 7.80 57.49 31.04
CA ARG A 391 6.87 57.21 32.16
C ARG A 391 5.51 56.68 31.70
N ASP A 392 5.47 55.93 30.60
CA ASP A 392 4.25 55.29 30.10
C ASP A 392 3.97 54.00 30.86
N LEU A 393 3.30 54.17 32.01
CA LEU A 393 2.91 53.07 32.89
C LEU A 393 2.04 52.00 32.20
N ARG A 394 1.23 52.36 31.20
CA ARG A 394 0.39 51.37 30.51
C ARG A 394 1.24 50.43 29.68
N THR A 395 2.20 50.98 28.93
CA THR A 395 3.11 50.17 28.11
C THR A 395 4.02 49.33 29.00
N ILE A 396 4.58 49.90 30.08
CA ILE A 396 5.38 49.15 31.07
C ILE A 396 4.60 47.93 31.59
N MET A 397 3.35 48.11 32.01
CA MET A 397 2.52 47.00 32.50
C MET A 397 2.25 45.91 31.46
N VAL A 398 2.21 46.26 30.17
CA VAL A 398 1.94 45.30 29.08
C VAL A 398 3.19 44.49 28.72
N VAL A 399 4.39 45.08 28.84
CA VAL A 399 5.66 44.43 28.47
C VAL A 399 6.43 43.83 29.66
N SER A 400 5.93 44.00 30.88
CA SER A 400 6.43 43.32 32.09
C SER A 400 5.79 41.93 32.28
N THR A 401 6.51 41.01 32.92
CA THR A 401 5.94 39.75 33.43
C THR A 401 5.40 39.95 34.84
N PRO A 402 4.50 39.09 35.38
CA PRO A 402 3.97 39.24 36.75
C PRO A 402 5.02 39.27 37.86
N ASP A 403 6.23 38.80 37.58
CA ASP A 403 7.36 38.74 38.52
C ASP A 403 8.15 40.07 38.62
N PHE A 404 7.90 41.03 37.72
CA PHE A 404 8.57 42.34 37.64
C PHE A 404 7.57 43.49 37.43
#